data_AF-A0A2K3LGW8-F1
#
_entry.id   AF-A0A2K3LGW8-F1
#
_cell.length_a   1.000
_cell.length_b   1.000
_cell.length_c   1.000
_cell.angle_alpha   90.00
_cell.angle_beta   90.00
_cell.angle_gamma   90.00
#
_symmetry.space_group_name_H-M   'P 1'
#
loop_
_entity.id
_entity.type
_entity.pdbx_description
1 polymer ?
#
loop_
_entity_poly.entity_id
_entity_poly.type
_entity_poly.pdbx_seq_one_letter_code
_entity_poly.pdbx_strand_id
1 'polypeptide(L)'
;MIGISSAQLSNEMFYAKTCPKALRTIRKTVQDVVKNEKRMGASLLRLFFHDCFVQGCDASVLLDDTSNFTGEKNSFPNANSLRGFEVIDDIKSQLETMCPEVVSCADILALAARDAVAEVTN
;
A
#
# COMPACT_ATOMS: atom_id res chain seq x y z
N MET A 1 -28.59 10.89 20.33
CA MET A 1 -27.26 10.60 20.89
C MET A 1 -26.26 10.71 19.75
N ILE A 2 -25.38 11.71 19.76
CA ILE A 2 -24.28 11.80 18.80
C ILE A 2 -23.16 10.95 19.39
N GLY A 3 -23.01 9.72 18.91
CA GLY A 3 -21.90 8.86 19.29
C GLY A 3 -20.63 9.41 18.67
N ILE A 4 -19.67 9.83 19.49
CA ILE A 4 -18.31 10.09 19.02
C ILE A 4 -17.71 8.73 18.69
N SER A 5 -17.68 8.36 17.41
CA SER A 5 -16.96 7.17 16.95
C SER A 5 -15.47 7.49 16.93
N SER A 6 -14.67 6.71 17.65
CA SER A 6 -13.21 6.76 17.55
C SER A 6 -12.75 5.73 16.52
N ALA A 7 -12.26 6.19 15.37
CA ALA A 7 -11.73 5.36 14.29
C ALA A 7 -10.19 5.39 14.31
N GLN A 8 -9.61 4.98 15.44
CA GLN A 8 -8.17 5.02 15.62
C GLN A 8 -7.50 3.77 15.03
N LEU A 9 -6.41 3.98 14.28
CA LEU A 9 -5.53 2.89 13.85
C LEU A 9 -5.05 2.12 15.09
N SER A 10 -5.07 0.79 15.00
CA SER A 10 -4.44 -0.07 16.00
C SER A 10 -3.03 -0.44 15.56
N ASN A 11 -2.28 -1.10 16.44
CA ASN A 11 -0.94 -1.58 16.12
C ASN A 11 -0.99 -2.76 15.13
N GLU A 12 0.14 -3.43 14.93
CA GLU A 12 0.29 -4.57 14.00
C GLU A 12 -0.72 -5.73 14.20
N MET A 13 -1.53 -5.69 15.25
CA MET A 13 -2.55 -6.69 15.58
C MET A 13 -3.89 -6.50 14.87
N PHE A 14 -4.14 -5.42 14.12
CA PHE A 14 -5.42 -5.19 13.43
C PHE A 14 -5.88 -6.41 12.61
N TYR A 15 -4.97 -6.99 11.82
CA TYR A 15 -5.23 -8.15 10.97
C TYR A 15 -4.94 -9.50 11.63
N ALA A 16 -4.51 -9.55 12.89
CA ALA A 16 -4.02 -10.78 13.52
C ALA A 16 -5.06 -11.90 13.60
N LYS A 17 -6.36 -11.56 13.63
CA LYS A 17 -7.46 -12.54 13.64
C LYS A 17 -8.09 -12.76 12.27
N THR A 18 -8.23 -11.70 11.47
CA THR A 18 -8.99 -11.71 10.21
C THR A 18 -8.13 -12.11 9.01
N CYS A 19 -6.86 -11.72 9.00
CA CYS A 19 -5.89 -12.18 8.00
C CYS A 19 -4.50 -12.41 8.64
N PRO A 20 -4.32 -13.50 9.41
CA PRO A 20 -3.13 -13.73 10.24
C PRO A 20 -1.81 -13.78 9.46
N LYS A 21 -1.86 -14.04 8.16
CA LYS A 21 -0.68 -14.12 7.27
C LYS A 21 -0.41 -12.81 6.51
N ALA A 22 -1.25 -11.77 6.64
CA ALA A 22 -1.16 -10.55 5.83
C ALA A 22 0.22 -9.89 5.88
N LEU A 23 0.71 -9.54 7.08
CA LEU A 23 1.99 -8.87 7.27
C LEU A 23 3.16 -9.70 6.72
N ARG A 24 3.13 -11.02 6.89
CA ARG A 24 4.18 -11.92 6.41
C ARG A 24 4.19 -11.98 4.88
N THR A 25 3.01 -12.05 4.25
CA THR A 25 2.91 -12.08 2.78
C THR A 25 3.38 -10.77 2.17
N ILE A 26 2.93 -9.63 2.69
CA ILE A 26 3.37 -8.29 2.24
C ILE A 26 4.90 -8.20 2.33
N ARG A 27 5.47 -8.50 3.51
CA ARG A 27 6.91 -8.46 3.72
C ARG A 27 7.67 -9.34 2.75
N LYS A 28 7.21 -10.57 2.52
CA LYS A 28 7.87 -11.52 1.62
C LYS A 28 7.87 -11.01 0.17
N THR A 29 6.74 -10.50 -0.31
CA THR A 29 6.67 -9.96 -1.67
C THR A 29 7.58 -8.75 -1.83
N VAL A 30 7.56 -7.82 -0.87
CA VAL A 30 8.44 -6.64 -0.86
C VAL A 30 9.92 -7.06 -0.84
N GLN A 31 10.28 -8.04 -0.01
CA GLN A 31 11.63 -8.61 0.01
C GLN A 31 12.07 -9.14 -1.35
N ASP A 32 11.22 -9.93 -2.00
CA ASP A 32 11.55 -10.57 -3.27
C ASP A 32 11.71 -9.51 -4.39
N VAL A 33 10.84 -8.49 -4.45
CA VAL A 33 10.93 -7.43 -5.48
C VAL A 33 12.09 -6.46 -5.22
N VAL A 34 12.40 -6.10 -3.98
CA VAL A 34 13.54 -5.21 -3.65
C VAL A 34 14.87 -5.92 -3.89
N LYS A 35 14.96 -7.23 -3.65
CA LYS A 35 16.15 -8.02 -4.01
C LYS A 35 16.37 -8.07 -5.52
N ASN A 36 15.31 -8.16 -6.30
CA ASN A 36 15.39 -8.14 -7.75
C ASN A 36 15.71 -6.74 -8.31
N GLU A 37 15.11 -5.69 -7.73
CA GLU A 37 15.37 -4.30 -8.08
C GLU A 37 15.48 -3.42 -6.84
N LYS A 38 16.70 -3.09 -6.43
CA LYS A 38 16.95 -2.31 -5.20
C LYS A 38 16.26 -0.95 -5.17
N ARG A 39 16.02 -0.33 -6.34
CA ARG A 39 15.29 0.95 -6.49
C ARG A 39 13.80 0.82 -6.15
N MET A 40 13.23 -0.38 -6.19
CA MET A 40 11.83 -0.60 -5.84
C MET A 40 11.54 -0.20 -4.39
N GLY A 41 12.51 -0.36 -3.48
CA GLY A 41 12.32 0.05 -2.09
C GLY A 41 12.04 1.56 -1.94
N ALA A 42 12.83 2.38 -2.63
CA ALA A 42 12.59 3.83 -2.67
C ALA A 42 11.28 4.20 -3.39
N SER A 43 10.89 3.41 -4.40
CA SER A 43 9.66 3.64 -5.17
C SER A 43 8.41 3.39 -4.32
N LEU A 44 8.37 2.29 -3.56
CA LEU A 44 7.26 1.95 -2.66
C LEU A 44 7.12 2.96 -1.51
N LEU A 45 8.25 3.39 -0.91
CA LEU A 45 8.23 4.45 0.09
C LEU A 45 7.65 5.76 -0.48
N ARG A 46 8.07 6.13 -1.69
CA ARG A 46 7.55 7.33 -2.36
C ARG A 46 6.07 7.20 -2.70
N LEU A 47 5.61 6.03 -3.12
CA LEU A 47 4.20 5.79 -3.44
C LEU A 47 3.31 6.02 -2.22
N PHE A 48 3.68 5.47 -1.06
CA PHE A 48 2.98 5.72 0.21
C PHE A 48 3.00 7.21 0.61
N PHE A 49 4.13 7.89 0.45
CA PHE A 49 4.21 9.33 0.70
C PHE A 49 3.20 10.11 -0.16
N HIS A 50 3.14 9.81 -1.46
CA HIS A 50 2.24 10.51 -2.39
C HIS A 50 0.76 10.23 -2.11
N ASP A 51 0.42 9.02 -1.65
CA ASP A 51 -0.92 8.72 -1.14
C ASP A 51 -1.25 9.63 0.04
N CYS A 52 -0.46 9.55 1.12
CA CYS A 52 -0.74 10.28 2.35
C CYS A 52 -0.76 11.80 2.22
N PHE A 53 -0.04 12.37 1.25
CA PHE A 53 0.03 13.83 1.08
C PHE A 53 -1.18 14.42 0.38
N VAL A 54 -1.94 13.60 -0.35
CA VAL A 54 -3.16 14.03 -1.06
C VAL A 54 -4.35 13.45 -0.32
N GLN A 55 -5.03 14.29 0.48
CA GLN A 55 -6.27 13.93 1.19
C GLN A 55 -6.17 12.78 2.22
N GLY A 56 -4.99 12.20 2.43
CA GLY A 56 -4.71 11.23 3.48
C GLY A 56 -4.30 9.87 2.91
N CYS A 57 -3.93 8.92 3.77
CA CYS A 57 -3.50 7.60 3.34
C CYS A 57 -4.73 6.72 3.06
N ASP A 58 -5.35 6.89 1.90
CA ASP A 58 -6.63 6.27 1.54
C ASP A 58 -6.56 5.41 0.27
N ALA A 59 -5.36 5.22 -0.29
CA ALA A 59 -5.08 4.51 -1.53
C ALA A 59 -5.63 5.18 -2.80
N SER A 60 -6.06 6.45 -2.73
CA SER A 60 -6.53 7.24 -3.88
C SER A 60 -5.51 7.29 -5.00
N VAL A 61 -4.21 7.32 -4.67
CA VAL A 61 -3.12 7.34 -5.66
C VAL A 61 -3.09 6.09 -6.56
N LEU A 62 -3.72 4.98 -6.14
CA LEU A 62 -3.76 3.73 -6.88
C LEU A 62 -4.85 3.69 -7.95
N LEU A 63 -5.84 4.59 -7.90
CA LEU A 63 -6.97 4.57 -8.82
C LEU A 63 -6.55 5.02 -10.22
N ASP A 64 -6.94 4.23 -11.22
CA ASP A 64 -6.78 4.58 -12.63
C ASP A 64 -7.87 5.54 -13.10
N ASP A 65 -7.56 6.28 -14.17
CA ASP A 65 -8.54 7.10 -14.86
C ASP A 65 -9.70 6.23 -15.38
N THR A 66 -10.91 6.76 -15.28
CA THR A 66 -12.11 6.19 -15.93
C THR A 66 -12.76 7.27 -16.79
N SER A 67 -13.85 6.94 -17.51
CA SER A 67 -14.54 7.92 -18.36
C SER A 67 -15.05 9.17 -17.60
N ASN A 68 -15.32 9.02 -16.29
CA ASN A 68 -15.95 10.05 -15.47
C ASN A 68 -15.10 10.45 -14.25
N PHE A 69 -13.86 9.96 -14.15
CA PHE A 69 -12.96 10.22 -13.03
C PHE A 69 -11.52 10.29 -13.52
N THR A 70 -10.82 11.37 -13.17
CA THR A 70 -9.37 11.49 -13.35
C THR A 70 -8.70 11.19 -12.02
N GLY A 71 -7.92 10.12 -11.99
CA GLY A 71 -7.12 9.70 -10.86
C GLY A 71 -5.82 10.49 -10.74
N GLU A 72 -5.00 10.10 -9.78
CA GLU A 72 -3.82 10.90 -9.40
C GLU A 72 -2.55 10.50 -10.16
N LYS A 73 -2.54 9.31 -10.79
CA LYS A 73 -1.36 8.75 -11.47
C LYS A 73 -0.79 9.68 -12.55
N ASN A 74 -1.66 10.42 -13.23
CA ASN A 74 -1.31 11.33 -14.33
C ASN A 74 -1.12 12.79 -13.89
N SER A 75 -1.18 13.09 -12.58
CA SER A 75 -0.90 14.43 -12.07
C SER A 75 0.57 14.82 -12.31
N PHE A 76 0.87 16.13 -12.38
CA PHE A 76 2.23 16.63 -12.61
C PHE A 76 3.33 15.98 -11.74
N PRO A 77 3.15 15.78 -10.41
CA PRO A 77 4.19 15.14 -9.60
C PRO A 77 4.33 13.62 -9.81
N ASN A 78 3.33 12.97 -10.44
CA ASN A 78 3.22 11.51 -10.53
C ASN A 78 3.48 10.97 -11.94
N ALA A 79 3.09 11.72 -12.98
CA ALA A 79 3.17 11.31 -14.36
C ALA A 79 4.62 10.94 -14.75
N ASN A 80 4.81 9.73 -15.30
CA ASN A 80 6.11 9.18 -15.65
C ASN A 80 7.13 9.19 -14.49
N SER A 81 6.65 9.13 -13.25
CA SER A 81 7.47 9.34 -12.05
C SER A 81 7.18 8.32 -10.94
N LEU A 82 5.92 8.18 -10.52
CA LEU A 82 5.53 7.11 -9.59
C LEU A 82 5.55 5.76 -10.30
N ARG A 83 5.92 4.71 -9.55
CA ARG A 83 6.05 3.34 -10.04
C ARG A 83 5.94 2.35 -8.89
N GLY A 84 5.72 1.07 -9.21
CA GLY A 84 5.55 0.01 -8.22
C GLY A 84 4.08 -0.34 -7.95
N PHE A 85 3.15 0.16 -8.77
CA PHE A 85 1.72 -0.17 -8.70
C PHE A 85 1.48 -1.67 -8.85
N GLU A 86 2.27 -2.31 -9.70
CA GLU A 86 2.21 -3.73 -10.06
C GLU A 86 2.61 -4.62 -8.88
N VAL A 87 3.49 -4.11 -8.01
CA VAL A 87 3.85 -4.77 -6.74
C VAL A 87 2.67 -4.73 -5.77
N ILE A 88 1.97 -3.59 -5.72
CA ILE A 88 0.77 -3.44 -4.88
C ILE A 88 -0.35 -4.37 -5.37
N ASP A 89 -0.54 -4.48 -6.69
CA ASP A 89 -1.51 -5.39 -7.31
C ASP A 89 -1.20 -6.86 -7.00
N ASP A 90 0.07 -7.28 -7.11
CA ASP A 90 0.49 -8.65 -6.76
C ASP A 90 0.22 -8.95 -5.28
N ILE A 91 0.61 -8.04 -4.38
CA ILE A 91 0.32 -8.18 -2.95
C ILE A 91 -1.20 -8.29 -2.72
N LYS A 92 -1.99 -7.38 -3.31
CA LYS A 92 -3.45 -7.37 -3.12
C LYS A 92 -4.07 -8.67 -3.62
N SER A 93 -3.68 -9.15 -4.80
CA SER A 93 -4.16 -10.41 -5.37
C SER A 93 -3.87 -11.62 -4.46
N GLN A 94 -2.64 -11.70 -3.92
CA GLN A 94 -2.28 -12.74 -2.96
C GLN A 94 -3.11 -12.66 -1.67
N LEU A 95 -3.34 -11.44 -1.14
CA LEU A 95 -4.15 -11.24 0.05
C LEU A 95 -5.62 -11.58 -0.17
N GLU A 96 -6.23 -11.15 -1.28
CA GLU A 96 -7.62 -11.47 -1.61
C GLU A 96 -7.85 -12.97 -1.80
N THR A 97 -6.86 -13.72 -2.28
CA THR A 97 -6.94 -15.18 -2.36
C THR A 97 -6.98 -15.82 -0.96
N MET A 98 -6.30 -15.23 0.04
CA MET A 98 -6.21 -15.78 1.39
C MET A 98 -7.32 -15.29 2.33
N CYS A 99 -7.72 -14.02 2.19
CA CYS A 99 -8.63 -13.31 3.09
C CYS A 99 -9.41 -12.25 2.28
N PRO A 100 -10.45 -12.67 1.53
CA PRO A 100 -11.23 -11.78 0.67
C PRO A 100 -11.80 -10.58 1.42
N GLU A 101 -11.68 -9.39 0.84
CA GLU A 101 -12.26 -8.12 1.31
C GLU A 101 -11.82 -7.73 2.74
N VAL A 102 -10.68 -8.23 3.22
CA VAL A 102 -10.18 -7.94 4.57
C VAL A 102 -9.15 -6.80 4.60
N VAL A 103 -8.08 -6.92 3.81
CA VAL A 103 -6.93 -5.99 3.91
C VAL A 103 -7.10 -4.82 2.96
N SER A 104 -7.09 -3.60 3.49
CA SER A 104 -7.23 -2.38 2.70
C SER A 104 -6.00 -2.09 1.82
N CYS A 105 -6.18 -1.43 0.68
CA CYS A 105 -5.06 -1.02 -0.17
C CYS A 105 -4.18 0.05 0.51
N ALA A 106 -4.78 0.90 1.34
CA ALA A 106 -4.06 1.89 2.14
C ALA A 106 -3.08 1.23 3.13
N ASP A 107 -3.51 0.16 3.81
CA ASP A 107 -2.64 -0.59 4.71
C ASP A 107 -1.56 -1.37 3.96
N ILE A 108 -1.85 -1.85 2.75
CA ILE A 108 -0.82 -2.46 1.89
C ILE A 108 0.27 -1.45 1.57
N LEU A 109 -0.08 -0.21 1.19
CA LEU A 109 0.90 0.84 0.94
C LEU A 109 1.76 1.15 2.17
N ALA A 110 1.12 1.30 3.34
CA ALA A 110 1.83 1.58 4.60
C ALA A 110 2.80 0.46 4.99
N LEU A 111 2.35 -0.79 4.94
CA LEU A 111 3.16 -1.96 5.28
C LEU A 111 4.26 -2.20 4.24
N ALA A 112 3.97 -2.00 2.95
CA ALA A 112 4.95 -2.12 1.90
C ALA A 112 6.07 -1.08 2.01
N ALA A 113 5.73 0.17 2.34
CA ALA A 113 6.71 1.23 2.58
C ALA A 113 7.61 0.91 3.80
N ARG A 114 7.02 0.44 4.92
CA ARG A 114 7.77 0.00 6.10
C ARG A 114 8.77 -1.09 5.75
N ASP A 115 8.31 -2.15 5.09
CA ASP A 115 9.14 -3.30 4.75
C ASP A 115 10.20 -2.93 3.71
N ALA A 116 9.88 -2.06 2.75
CA ALA A 116 10.82 -1.54 1.78
C ALA A 116 11.99 -0.80 2.44
N VAL A 117 11.71 0.07 3.43
CA VAL A 117 12.75 0.77 4.20
C VAL A 117 13.66 -0.24 4.91
N ALA A 118 13.09 -1.24 5.58
CA ALA A 118 13.85 -2.25 6.28
C ALA A 118 14.80 -3.04 5.35
N GLU A 119 14.36 -3.35 4.12
CA GLU A 119 15.16 -4.11 3.16
C GLU A 119 16.28 -3.28 2.49
N VAL A 120 16.12 -1.96 2.34
CA VAL A 120 17.19 -1.13 1.75
C VAL A 120 18.26 -0.70 2.76
N THR A 121 17.97 -0.82 4.06
CA THR A 121 18.91 -0.51 5.16
C THR A 121 19.74 -1.71 5.65
N ASN A 122 19.41 -2.93 5.18
CA ASN A 122 20.23 -4.13 5.37
C ASN A 122 21.29 -4.28 4.27
#